data_AF-A0A933AA41-F1
#
_entry.id   AF-A0A933AA41-F1
#
_cell.length_a   1.000
_cell.length_b   1.000
_cell.length_c   1.000
_cell.angle_alpha   90.00
_cell.angle_beta   90.00
_cell.angle_gamma   90.00
#
_symmetry.space_group_name_H-M   'P 1'
#
loop_
_entity.id
_entity.type
_entity.pdbx_description
1 polymer ?
#
loop_
_entity_poly.entity_id
_entity_poly.type
_entity_poly.pdbx_seq_one_letter_code
_entity_poly.pdbx_strand_id
1 'polypeptide(L)' 'MTTEQHRAAEMEVRCKNCIQRFRVEPGVTKAKCPHCGTEYRISWPKPDLPYIRGLA' A
#
# COMPACT_ATOMS: atom_id res chain seq x y z
N MET A 1 9.42 15.34 26.54
CA MET A 1 8.30 15.61 25.61
C MET A 1 8.35 14.50 24.57
N THR A 2 7.67 13.39 24.85
CA THR A 2 7.89 12.11 24.16
C THR A 2 6.74 11.86 23.19
N THR A 3 6.88 12.29 21.95
CA THR A 3 6.00 11.85 20.85
C THR A 3 6.75 11.92 19.52
N GLU A 4 7.85 11.16 19.42
CA GLU A 4 8.27 10.58 18.15
C GLU A 4 7.19 9.57 17.74
N GLN A 5 6.12 10.06 17.13
CA GLN A 5 5.13 9.21 16.48
C GLN A 5 5.29 9.35 14.97
N HIS A 6 6.46 8.95 14.46
CA HIS A 6 6.53 8.33 13.14
C HIS A 6 6.06 6.88 13.28
N ARG A 7 4.82 6.70 13.75
CA ARG A 7 4.11 5.43 13.60
C ARG A 7 4.13 5.18 12.11
N ALA A 8 4.70 4.06 11.67
CA ALA A 8 4.66 3.61 10.29
C ALA A 8 3.24 3.88 9.77
N ALA A 9 3.09 4.97 9.01
CA ALA A 9 1.80 5.39 8.52
C ALA A 9 1.22 4.15 7.86
N GLU A 10 0.03 3.71 8.27
CA GLU A 10 -0.53 2.48 7.76
C GLU A 10 -0.66 2.65 6.24
N MET A 11 0.30 2.07 5.50
CA MET A 11 0.49 2.30 4.07
C MET A 11 -0.57 1.50 3.33
N GLU A 12 -1.80 1.98 3.39
CA GLU A 12 -2.95 1.33 2.80
C GLU A 12 -3.21 1.85 1.40
N VAL A 13 -3.54 0.94 0.49
CA VAL A 13 -4.07 1.29 -0.82
C VAL A 13 -5.47 0.74 -0.99
N ARG A 14 -6.30 1.49 -1.72
CA ARG A 14 -7.63 1.02 -2.13
C ARG A 14 -7.49 0.15 -3.38
N CYS A 15 -7.90 -1.11 -3.28
CA CYS A 15 -7.96 -2.02 -4.41
C CYS A 15 -8.86 -1.45 -5.52
N LYS A 16 -8.41 -1.48 -6.78
CA LYS A 16 -9.20 -0.99 -7.93
C LYS A 16 -10.26 -1.98 -8.39
N ASN A 17 -10.15 -3.25 -7.99
CA ASN A 17 -11.08 -4.33 -8.36
C ASN A 17 -12.23 -4.48 -7.33
N CYS A 18 -11.90 -4.89 -6.09
CA CYS A 18 -12.92 -5.13 -5.05
C CYS A 18 -13.14 -3.95 -4.11
N ILE A 19 -12.46 -2.81 -4.33
CA ILE A 19 -12.69 -1.54 -3.62
C ILE A 19 -12.26 -1.53 -2.14
N GLN A 20 -11.92 -2.69 -1.58
CA GLN A 20 -11.37 -2.85 -0.22
C GLN A 20 -9.99 -2.21 -0.07
N ARG A 21 -9.71 -1.70 1.13
CA ARG A 21 -8.37 -1.24 1.50
C ARG A 21 -7.54 -2.40 2.02
N PHE A 22 -6.26 -2.38 1.71
CA PHE A 22 -5.30 -3.32 2.28
C PHE A 22 -3.95 -2.66 2.46
N ARG A 23 -3.22 -3.12 3.47
CA ARG A 23 -1.88 -2.64 3.79
C ARG A 23 -0.86 -3.17 2.78
N VAL A 24 0.09 -2.33 2.43
CA VAL A 24 1.24 -2.64 1.61
C VAL A 24 2.50 -2.50 2.46
N GLU A 25 3.43 -3.43 2.32
CA GLU A 25 4.73 -3.34 2.98
C GLU A 25 5.58 -2.22 2.36
N PRO A 26 6.31 -1.42 3.15
CA PRO A 26 7.10 -0.31 2.63
C PRO A 26 8.12 -0.77 1.58
N GLY A 27 8.18 -0.05 0.45
CA GLY A 27 9.19 -0.27 -0.59
C GLY A 27 8.94 -1.46 -1.53
N VAL A 28 7.89 -2.27 -1.32
CA VAL A 28 7.57 -3.36 -2.25
C VAL A 28 7.08 -2.82 -3.59
N THR A 29 7.48 -3.46 -4.69
CA THR A 29 7.06 -3.05 -6.05
C THR A 29 5.84 -3.81 -6.55
N LYS A 30 5.43 -4.86 -5.82
CA LYS A 30 4.24 -5.66 -6.08
C LYS A 30 3.48 -5.91 -4.78
N ALA A 31 2.16 -5.90 -4.85
CA ALA A 31 1.31 -6.27 -3.73
C ALA A 31 0.06 -6.99 -4.23
N LYS A 32 -0.34 -8.04 -3.52
CA LYS A 32 -1.55 -8.81 -3.81
C LYS A 32 -2.66 -8.40 -2.86
N CYS A 33 -3.83 -8.07 -3.40
CA CYS A 33 -4.99 -7.78 -2.57
C CYS A 33 -5.44 -9.07 -1.85
N PRO A 34 -5.47 -9.11 -0.51
CA PRO A 34 -5.85 -10.31 0.23
C PRO A 34 -7.34 -10.65 0.11
N HIS A 35 -8.16 -9.69 -0.31
CA HIS A 35 -9.62 -9.87 -0.40
C HIS A 35 -10.08 -10.50 -1.72
N CYS A 36 -9.44 -10.15 -2.84
CA CYS A 36 -9.86 -10.62 -4.17
C CYS A 36 -8.74 -11.32 -4.96
N GLY A 37 -7.52 -11.33 -4.44
CA GLY A 37 -6.37 -11.98 -5.07
C GLY A 37 -5.73 -11.19 -6.22
N THR A 38 -6.24 -10.01 -6.59
CA THR A 38 -5.64 -9.21 -7.66
C THR A 38 -4.24 -8.72 -7.29
N GLU A 39 -3.29 -8.91 -8.19
CA GLU A 39 -1.91 -8.45 -8.04
C GLU A 39 -1.70 -7.08 -8.71
N TYR A 40 -1.04 -6.18 -7.99
CA TYR A 40 -0.80 -4.81 -8.40
C TYR A 40 0.68 -4.47 -8.34
N ARG A 41 1.14 -3.68 -9.30
CA ARG A 41 2.40 -2.95 -9.22
C ARG A 41 2.23 -1.72 -8.33
N ILE A 42 3.08 -1.60 -7.33
CA ILE A 42 3.10 -0.49 -6.39
C ILE A 42 4.26 0.44 -6.75
N SER A 43 4.02 1.73 -6.64
CA SER A 43 5.03 2.78 -6.79
C SER A 43 5.00 3.71 -5.58
N TRP A 44 6.17 4.25 -5.26
CA TRP A 44 6.43 5.00 -4.03
C TRP A 44 6.98 6.38 -4.37
N PRO A 45 6.12 7.39 -4.60
CA PRO A 45 6.58 8.78 -4.71
C PRO A 45 7.23 9.29 -3.42
N LYS A 46 6.81 8.75 -2.26
CA LYS A 46 7.42 8.95 -0.94
C LYS A 46 7.51 7.61 -0.21
N PRO A 47 8.43 7.43 0.76
CA PRO A 47 8.57 6.19 1.52
C PRO A 47 7.29 5.77 2.27
N ASP A 48 6.42 6.73 2.57
CA ASP A 48 5.19 6.59 3.35
C ASP A 48 3.90 6.58 2.52
N LEU A 49 4.00 6.74 1.19
CA LEU A 49 2.83 6.92 0.33
C LEU A 49 2.81 5.89 -0.82
N PRO A 50 2.21 4.70 -0.63
CA PRO A 50 2.05 3.73 -1.71
C PRO A 50 0.99 4.16 -2.71
N TYR A 51 1.20 3.85 -3.99
CA TYR A 51 0.20 4.01 -5.04
C TYR A 51 0.15 2.81 -6.00
N ILE A 52 -1.06 2.39 -6.38
CA ILE A 52 -1.27 1.34 -7.39
C ILE A 52 -1.04 1.90 -8.79
N ARG A 53 0.09 1.54 -9.41
CA ARG A 53 0.42 1.92 -10.79
C ARG A 53 -0.41 1.17 -11.83
N GLY A 54 -0.71 -0.10 -11.58
CA GLY A 54 -1.46 -0.95 -12.51
C GLY A 54 -1.41 -2.41 -12.09
N LEU A 55 -1.99 -3.31 -12.90
CA LEU A 55 -1.89 -4.75 -12.69
C LEU A 55 -0.43 -5.22 -12.87
N ALA A 56 -0.05 -6.23 -12.09
CA ALA A 56 1.31 -6.80 -12.07
C ALA A 56 1.51 -7.98 -13.01
#